data_AF-A0AAJ6M1H6-F1
#
_entry.id   AF-A0AAJ6M1H6-F1
#
_cell.length_a   1.000
_cell.length_b   1.000
_cell.length_c   1.000
_cell.angle_alpha   90.00
_cell.angle_beta   90.00
_cell.angle_gamma   90.00
#
_symmetry.space_group_name_H-M   'P 1'
#
loop_
_entity.id
_entity.type
_entity.pdbx_description
1 polymer ?
#
loop_
_entity_poly.entity_id
_entity_poly.type
_entity_poly.pdbx_seq_one_letter_code
_entity_poly.pdbx_strand_id
1 'polypeptide(L)'
;MEPLRVYACSLSEKSAFKLSASGVHENYSMFSEFVSFCDEAGYEDVLDSPECYHMALIKYSFKVNRDVVETGIGNRPNRKLVIAVEVGAEIFPGIPYNFRVGVQFPGYSKDEQKNTRVPDDEKLFPLYRVADAVFKETLDFLRDPIKQVRVVERYGERYWFLPTYYPLMTETAIVENQKKKSRGLVLTVIRNHALNLIKASDGKITRSEAISTIVGRLVAGEALVNDNATSRVNLISLSPEFELEHFHRLAMLAHDCFFFMFILNTSANVSVAANILWDDALSIEVEVQRLRSIKRRAKNMTVDVIFGVRFLKRLRDYFALRAYLPGVETLRYLFGTFDLSSLPLQVGDNPAANLLAKLRRVVNPGLHGVGYRELRVYHHHSKTSEHGLTIAAESAQHSEATALQSYTAGNEEDVIVEGVMYFSAFGKVVKDHVQTQAGGCTGNLIDAVQIDAPAVITPDCKNLIGCLFCKYYILHLDLNDAAKLISMEYLIAQLESVKSDPAEFSLVYGPTLSRIKWLLGVIEGFSNELGFDLPRLRQKIYREESLTSYWQAKLNILDEIGVI
;
A
#
# COMPACT_ATOMS: atom_id res chain seq x y z
N MET A 1 32.99 5.80 -34.25
CA MET A 1 32.68 7.22 -33.99
C MET A 1 31.18 7.51 -34.03
N GLU A 2 30.44 7.08 -35.05
CA GLU A 2 28.99 7.32 -35.14
C GLU A 2 28.15 6.76 -33.95
N PRO A 3 28.40 5.55 -33.41
CA PRO A 3 27.68 5.04 -32.24
C PRO A 3 27.80 5.91 -31.00
N LEU A 4 29.01 6.43 -30.70
CA LEU A 4 29.23 7.34 -29.57
C LEU A 4 28.55 8.68 -29.77
N ARG A 5 28.46 9.17 -31.02
CA ARG A 5 27.71 10.37 -31.35
C ARG A 5 26.21 10.18 -31.12
N VAL A 6 25.65 9.05 -31.55
CA VAL A 6 24.25 8.69 -31.30
C VAL A 6 23.97 8.59 -29.80
N TYR A 7 24.87 7.97 -29.03
CA TYR A 7 24.76 7.92 -27.57
C TYR A 7 24.78 9.32 -26.94
N ALA A 8 25.70 10.19 -27.36
CA ALA A 8 25.77 11.56 -26.85
C ALA A 8 24.49 12.37 -27.17
N CYS A 9 23.92 12.18 -28.36
CA CYS A 9 22.61 12.76 -28.72
C CYS A 9 21.49 12.20 -27.83
N SER A 10 21.40 10.89 -27.65
CA SER A 10 20.42 10.24 -26.76
C SER A 10 20.54 10.74 -25.31
N LEU A 11 21.76 10.88 -24.80
CA LEU A 11 22.01 11.36 -23.45
C LEU A 11 21.63 12.83 -23.29
N SER A 12 21.86 13.66 -24.32
CA SER A 12 21.40 15.06 -24.38
C SER A 12 19.87 15.16 -24.38
N GLU A 13 19.19 14.34 -25.19
CA GLU A 13 17.72 14.27 -25.19
C GLU A 13 17.17 13.81 -23.84
N LYS A 14 17.77 12.79 -23.24
CA LYS A 14 17.42 12.34 -21.88
C LYS A 14 17.65 13.45 -20.87
N SER A 15 18.75 14.19 -20.95
CA SER A 15 18.99 15.35 -20.07
C SER A 15 17.93 16.45 -20.24
N ALA A 16 17.42 16.64 -21.46
CA ALA A 16 16.44 17.67 -21.74
C ALA A 16 15.03 17.33 -21.22
N PHE A 17 14.69 16.04 -21.09
CA PHE A 17 13.30 15.62 -20.82
C PHE A 17 13.10 14.60 -19.70
N LYS A 18 14.13 13.88 -19.25
CA LYS A 18 13.99 12.68 -18.40
C LYS A 18 14.98 12.55 -17.24
N LEU A 19 16.23 12.97 -17.39
CA LEU A 19 17.29 12.74 -16.42
C LEU A 19 17.73 14.04 -15.76
N SER A 20 17.95 13.97 -14.44
CA SER A 20 18.66 15.00 -13.70
C SER A 20 20.14 15.04 -14.09
N ALA A 21 20.86 16.13 -13.78
CA ALA A 21 22.31 16.20 -14.02
C ALA A 21 23.09 15.05 -13.34
N SER A 22 22.65 14.62 -12.15
CA SER A 22 23.20 13.44 -11.47
C SER A 22 22.89 12.15 -12.20
N GLY A 23 21.68 12.00 -12.76
CA GLY A 23 21.29 10.83 -13.55
C GLY A 23 22.05 10.73 -14.87
N VAL A 24 22.32 11.86 -15.52
CA VAL A 24 23.19 11.95 -16.70
C VAL A 24 24.60 11.48 -16.37
N HIS A 25 25.17 11.97 -15.26
CA HIS A 25 26.49 11.56 -14.81
C HIS A 25 26.56 10.07 -14.47
N GLU A 26 25.55 9.53 -13.77
CA GLU A 26 25.47 8.10 -13.44
C GLU A 26 25.44 7.24 -14.72
N ASN A 27 24.58 7.60 -15.69
CA ASN A 27 24.45 6.87 -16.94
C ASN A 27 25.75 6.88 -17.75
N TYR A 28 26.37 8.05 -17.89
CA TYR A 28 27.68 8.20 -18.51
C TYR A 28 28.75 7.36 -17.81
N SER A 29 28.86 7.47 -16.47
CA SER A 29 29.87 6.77 -15.69
C SER A 29 29.73 5.25 -15.83
N MET A 30 28.50 4.72 -15.75
CA MET A 30 28.28 3.27 -15.85
C MET A 30 28.54 2.73 -17.27
N PHE A 31 28.18 3.48 -18.32
CA PHE A 31 28.52 3.08 -19.68
C PHE A 31 30.02 3.19 -19.97
N SER A 32 30.69 4.23 -19.46
CA SER A 32 32.14 4.39 -19.57
C SER A 32 32.89 3.20 -18.96
N GLU A 33 32.41 2.65 -17.84
CA GLU A 33 33.01 1.46 -17.23
C GLU A 33 32.90 0.21 -18.11
N PHE A 34 31.82 0.08 -18.90
CA PHE A 34 31.68 -1.00 -19.89
C PHE A 34 32.68 -0.83 -21.03
N VAL A 35 32.80 0.38 -21.58
CA VAL A 35 33.77 0.68 -22.65
C VAL A 35 35.20 0.46 -22.17
N SER A 36 35.55 0.90 -20.96
CA SER A 36 36.88 0.64 -20.38
C SER A 36 37.16 -0.85 -20.22
N PHE A 37 36.17 -1.66 -19.86
CA PHE A 37 36.33 -3.12 -19.86
C PHE A 37 36.61 -3.66 -21.28
N CYS A 38 35.93 -3.12 -22.30
CA CYS A 38 36.16 -3.55 -23.67
C CYS A 38 37.57 -3.26 -24.13
N ASP A 39 38.09 -2.06 -23.82
CA ASP A 39 39.47 -1.67 -24.11
C ASP A 39 40.47 -2.60 -23.40
N GLU A 40 40.27 -2.87 -22.10
CA GLU A 40 41.13 -3.77 -21.30
C GLU A 40 41.12 -5.22 -21.81
N ALA A 41 39.99 -5.68 -22.33
CA ALA A 41 39.79 -7.06 -22.75
C ALA A 41 40.03 -7.29 -24.26
N GLY A 42 40.43 -6.25 -24.99
CA GLY A 42 40.78 -6.33 -26.42
C GLY A 42 39.58 -6.41 -27.37
N TYR A 43 38.40 -5.90 -26.97
CA TYR A 43 37.22 -5.79 -27.82
C TYR A 43 37.20 -4.44 -28.57
N GLU A 44 38.19 -4.21 -29.42
CA GLU A 44 38.36 -2.93 -30.14
C GLU A 44 37.22 -2.65 -31.14
N ASP A 45 36.54 -3.70 -31.61
CA ASP A 45 35.42 -3.68 -32.55
C ASP A 45 34.04 -3.57 -31.88
N VAL A 46 33.99 -3.33 -30.56
CA VAL A 46 32.73 -3.36 -29.78
C VAL A 46 31.64 -2.43 -30.30
N LEU A 47 32.01 -1.34 -30.98
CA LEU A 47 31.05 -0.37 -31.53
C LEU A 47 30.78 -0.57 -33.02
N ASP A 48 31.44 -1.50 -33.69
CA ASP A 48 31.37 -1.63 -35.15
C ASP A 48 30.08 -2.30 -35.62
N SER A 49 29.51 -3.18 -34.79
CA SER A 49 28.27 -3.90 -35.09
C SER A 49 27.49 -4.26 -33.80
N PRO A 50 26.17 -4.46 -33.89
CA PRO A 50 25.37 -4.94 -32.75
C PRO A 50 25.83 -6.32 -32.25
N GLU A 51 26.36 -7.18 -33.13
CA GLU A 51 26.90 -8.48 -32.76
C GLU A 51 28.18 -8.37 -31.90
N CYS A 52 29.12 -7.53 -32.31
CA CYS A 52 30.36 -7.28 -31.56
C CYS A 52 30.04 -6.64 -30.20
N TYR A 53 29.12 -5.66 -30.18
CA TYR A 53 28.64 -5.04 -28.94
C TYR A 53 28.05 -6.07 -27.98
N HIS A 54 27.16 -6.92 -28.49
CA HIS A 54 26.47 -7.91 -27.67
C HIS A 54 27.41 -8.99 -27.14
N MET A 55 28.37 -9.43 -27.94
CA MET A 55 29.39 -10.38 -27.49
C MET A 55 30.21 -9.81 -26.33
N ALA A 56 30.68 -8.56 -26.46
CA ALA A 56 31.40 -7.87 -25.39
C ALA A 56 30.52 -7.68 -24.15
N LEU A 57 29.22 -7.39 -24.32
CA LEU A 57 28.26 -7.24 -23.24
C LEU A 57 28.02 -8.54 -22.46
N ILE A 58 27.93 -9.67 -23.15
CA ILE A 58 27.85 -11.00 -22.52
C ILE A 58 29.11 -11.25 -21.68
N LYS A 59 30.30 -10.92 -22.21
CA LYS A 59 31.58 -11.08 -21.50
C LYS A 59 31.70 -10.14 -20.31
N TYR A 60 31.22 -8.91 -20.45
CA TYR A 60 31.13 -7.95 -19.34
C TYR A 60 30.20 -8.47 -18.24
N SER A 61 29.09 -9.11 -18.60
CA SER A 61 28.18 -9.72 -17.62
C SER A 61 28.86 -10.78 -16.75
N PHE A 62 29.78 -11.59 -17.31
CA PHE A 62 30.56 -12.55 -16.51
C PHE A 62 31.53 -11.86 -15.54
N LYS A 63 32.22 -10.80 -15.97
CA LYS A 63 33.08 -9.99 -15.09
C LYS A 63 32.26 -9.42 -13.93
N VAL A 64 31.15 -8.76 -14.26
CA VAL A 64 30.25 -8.13 -13.29
C VAL A 64 29.72 -9.15 -12.28
N ASN A 65 29.32 -10.36 -12.72
CA ASN A 65 28.88 -11.41 -11.80
C ASN A 65 30.01 -11.97 -10.93
N ARG A 66 31.23 -12.10 -11.45
CA ARG A 66 32.39 -12.51 -10.64
C ARG A 66 32.68 -11.49 -9.53
N ASP A 67 32.65 -10.20 -9.87
CA ASP A 67 32.83 -9.13 -8.88
C ASP A 67 31.70 -9.14 -7.81
N VAL A 68 30.48 -9.56 -8.17
CA VAL A 68 29.38 -9.78 -7.22
C VAL A 68 29.63 -10.99 -6.33
N VAL A 69 30.18 -12.09 -6.84
CA VAL A 69 30.54 -13.26 -6.01
C VAL A 69 31.60 -12.88 -4.97
N GLU A 70 32.52 -11.98 -5.32
CA GLU A 70 33.57 -11.51 -4.41
C GLU A 70 33.06 -10.51 -3.36
N THR A 71 32.09 -9.68 -3.71
CA THR A 71 31.60 -8.58 -2.84
C THR A 71 30.28 -8.86 -2.12
N GLY A 72 29.48 -9.81 -2.63
CA GLY A 72 28.14 -10.14 -2.14
C GLY A 72 27.05 -9.10 -2.43
N ILE A 73 27.32 -8.05 -3.24
CA ILE A 73 26.41 -6.91 -3.46
C ILE A 73 25.97 -6.82 -4.93
N GLY A 74 24.68 -7.09 -5.23
CA GLY A 74 24.19 -7.25 -6.62
C GLY A 74 23.61 -5.99 -7.28
N ASN A 75 23.14 -5.01 -6.50
CA ASN A 75 22.31 -3.89 -7.01
C ASN A 75 23.02 -2.97 -8.01
N ARG A 76 24.18 -2.42 -7.64
CA ARG A 76 24.96 -1.52 -8.50
C ARG A 76 25.52 -2.26 -9.74
N PRO A 77 26.09 -3.48 -9.59
CA PRO A 77 26.45 -4.36 -10.71
C PRO A 77 25.30 -4.60 -11.70
N ASN A 78 24.10 -4.91 -11.22
CA ASN A 78 22.93 -5.08 -12.08
C ASN A 78 22.58 -3.79 -12.85
N ARG A 79 22.64 -2.63 -12.18
CA ARG A 79 22.35 -1.33 -12.81
C ARG A 79 23.36 -0.98 -13.92
N LYS A 80 24.64 -1.34 -13.76
CA LYS A 80 25.65 -1.20 -14.84
C LYS A 80 25.25 -1.98 -16.09
N LEU A 81 24.83 -3.24 -15.94
CA LEU A 81 24.40 -4.09 -17.06
C LEU A 81 23.13 -3.58 -17.72
N VAL A 82 22.15 -3.12 -16.95
CA VAL A 82 20.91 -2.52 -17.48
C VAL A 82 21.23 -1.33 -18.36
N ILE A 83 22.09 -0.42 -17.90
CA ILE A 83 22.49 0.76 -18.68
C ILE A 83 23.24 0.35 -19.95
N ALA A 84 24.20 -0.58 -19.87
CA ALA A 84 24.93 -1.05 -21.05
C ALA A 84 24.01 -1.72 -22.10
N VAL A 85 22.98 -2.47 -21.66
CA VAL A 85 21.95 -3.04 -22.56
C VAL A 85 21.12 -1.93 -23.22
N GLU A 86 20.66 -0.95 -22.45
CA GLU A 86 19.86 0.18 -22.96
C GLU A 86 20.66 1.00 -23.98
N VAL A 87 21.93 1.28 -23.70
CA VAL A 87 22.81 2.00 -24.63
C VAL A 87 23.01 1.23 -25.94
N GLY A 88 23.14 -0.11 -25.90
CA GLY A 88 23.22 -0.93 -27.10
C GLY A 88 22.02 -0.73 -28.02
N ALA A 89 20.80 -0.67 -27.46
CA ALA A 89 19.58 -0.41 -28.21
C ALA A 89 19.49 1.03 -28.76
N GLU A 90 20.18 1.98 -28.13
CA GLU A 90 20.21 3.39 -28.55
C GLU A 90 21.20 3.65 -29.68
N ILE A 91 22.39 3.07 -29.61
CA ILE A 91 23.46 3.31 -30.58
C ILE A 91 23.31 2.51 -31.87
N PHE A 92 22.49 1.45 -31.85
CA PHE A 92 22.12 0.65 -33.03
C PHE A 92 20.60 0.73 -33.30
N PRO A 93 20.05 1.91 -33.64
CA PRO A 93 18.62 2.07 -33.85
C PRO A 93 18.13 1.31 -35.10
N GLY A 94 16.92 0.75 -35.05
CA GLY A 94 16.23 0.18 -36.21
C GLY A 94 16.50 -1.30 -36.50
N ILE A 95 17.38 -1.96 -35.74
CA ILE A 95 17.60 -3.41 -35.83
C ILE A 95 16.82 -4.08 -34.70
N PRO A 96 15.96 -5.09 -34.96
CA PRO A 96 15.29 -5.87 -33.92
C PRO A 96 16.30 -6.83 -33.26
N TYR A 97 17.30 -6.26 -32.58
CA TYR A 97 18.38 -6.98 -31.92
C TYR A 97 18.13 -6.98 -30.41
N ASN A 98 18.07 -8.17 -29.79
CA ASN A 98 17.80 -8.29 -28.37
C ASN A 98 19.10 -8.46 -27.56
N PHE A 99 19.66 -7.33 -27.13
CA PHE A 99 20.90 -7.27 -26.33
C PHE A 99 20.81 -7.90 -24.93
N ARG A 100 19.66 -8.44 -24.53
CA ARG A 100 19.52 -9.16 -23.24
C ARG A 100 19.88 -10.64 -23.34
N VAL A 101 19.92 -11.21 -24.55
CA VAL A 101 20.04 -12.66 -24.74
C VAL A 101 21.46 -13.11 -24.35
N GLY A 102 21.57 -13.97 -23.33
CA GLY A 102 22.86 -14.49 -22.88
C GLY A 102 23.61 -13.56 -21.91
N VAL A 103 23.10 -12.35 -21.65
CA VAL A 103 23.61 -11.46 -20.58
C VAL A 103 23.15 -12.01 -19.24
N GLN A 104 24.10 -12.34 -18.36
CA GLN A 104 23.79 -12.82 -17.02
C GLN A 104 23.64 -11.63 -16.07
N PHE A 105 22.43 -11.43 -15.56
CA PHE A 105 22.20 -10.41 -14.53
C PHE A 105 22.44 -11.01 -13.14
N PRO A 106 23.15 -10.31 -12.25
CA PRO A 106 23.35 -10.75 -10.87
C PRO A 106 22.01 -10.99 -10.19
N GLY A 107 21.88 -12.15 -9.52
CA GLY A 107 20.77 -12.40 -8.63
C GLY A 107 20.81 -11.46 -7.43
N TYR A 108 19.64 -11.04 -6.95
CA TYR A 108 19.56 -10.32 -5.67
C TYR A 108 19.87 -11.30 -4.54
N SER A 109 20.79 -10.95 -3.64
CA SER A 109 20.94 -11.68 -2.39
C SER A 109 19.64 -11.58 -1.58
N LYS A 110 19.20 -12.69 -0.95
CA LYS A 110 18.03 -12.68 -0.05
C LYS A 110 18.23 -11.71 1.13
N ASP A 111 19.47 -11.50 1.57
CA ASP A 111 19.82 -10.56 2.64
C ASP A 111 19.81 -9.09 2.16
N GLU A 112 19.86 -8.85 0.84
CA GLU A 112 19.74 -7.52 0.25
C GLU A 112 18.28 -7.08 0.01
N GLN A 113 17.32 -8.03 0.03
CA GLN A 113 15.89 -7.71 0.01
C GLN A 113 15.46 -7.19 1.40
N LYS A 114 15.92 -5.98 1.74
CA LYS A 114 15.29 -5.21 2.84
C LYS A 114 13.86 -4.90 2.42
N ASN A 115 12.95 -5.78 2.80
CA ASN A 115 11.53 -5.54 2.64
C ASN A 115 11.18 -4.24 3.37
N THR A 116 10.55 -3.34 2.62
CA THR A 116 10.15 -2.05 3.15
C THR A 116 9.02 -2.33 4.14
N ARG A 117 9.25 -2.01 5.41
CA ARG A 117 8.24 -2.20 6.46
C ARG A 117 7.09 -1.20 6.26
N VAL A 118 5.91 -1.56 6.76
CA VAL A 118 4.80 -0.61 6.86
C VAL A 118 5.27 0.58 7.72
N PRO A 119 5.15 1.82 7.24
CA PRO A 119 5.46 2.99 8.04
C PRO A 119 4.47 3.09 9.20
N ASP A 120 5.00 3.43 10.38
CA ASP A 120 4.21 3.70 11.57
C ASP A 120 3.21 4.84 11.33
N ASP A 121 1.97 4.65 11.77
CA ASP A 121 0.89 5.64 11.73
C ASP A 121 1.30 6.97 12.40
N GLU A 122 2.10 6.90 13.48
CA GLU A 122 2.62 8.07 14.19
C GLU A 122 3.58 8.90 13.33
N LYS A 123 4.20 8.30 12.30
CA LYS A 123 5.07 9.00 11.34
C LYS A 123 4.30 9.45 10.10
N LEU A 124 3.39 8.61 9.61
CA LEU A 124 2.65 8.85 8.37
C LEU A 124 1.58 9.94 8.53
N PHE A 125 0.75 9.87 9.57
CA PHE A 125 -0.40 10.77 9.70
C PHE A 125 -0.02 12.24 9.90
N PRO A 126 1.02 12.61 10.67
CA PRO A 126 1.47 14.00 10.74
C PRO A 126 1.90 14.53 9.36
N LEU A 127 2.66 13.76 8.59
CA LEU A 127 3.10 14.14 7.26
C LEU A 127 1.91 14.27 6.28
N TYR A 128 0.97 13.32 6.33
CA TYR A 128 -0.26 13.38 5.54
C TYR A 128 -1.11 14.62 5.87
N ARG A 129 -1.36 14.90 7.16
CA ARG A 129 -2.14 16.07 7.59
C ARG A 129 -1.52 17.37 7.12
N VAL A 130 -0.20 17.48 7.19
CA VAL A 130 0.54 18.64 6.69
C VAL A 130 0.43 18.77 5.17
N ALA A 131 0.67 17.69 4.43
CA ALA A 131 0.51 17.70 2.97
C ALA A 131 -0.95 18.03 2.58
N ASP A 132 -1.91 17.54 3.36
CA ASP A 132 -3.33 17.79 3.14
C ASP A 132 -3.67 19.28 3.30
N ALA A 133 -3.27 19.84 4.43
CA ALA A 133 -3.47 21.25 4.76
C ALA A 133 -2.78 22.17 3.74
N VAL A 134 -1.51 21.93 3.45
CA VAL A 134 -0.74 22.77 2.52
C VAL A 134 -1.38 22.77 1.14
N PHE A 135 -1.75 21.62 0.58
CA PHE A 135 -2.42 21.58 -0.72
C PHE A 135 -3.76 22.32 -0.71
N LYS A 136 -4.61 22.04 0.28
CA LYS A 136 -5.97 22.58 0.33
C LYS A 136 -5.96 24.09 0.53
N GLU A 137 -5.27 24.55 1.57
CA GLU A 137 -5.23 25.97 1.91
C GLU A 137 -4.54 26.79 0.82
N THR A 138 -3.52 26.22 0.15
CA THR A 138 -2.88 26.87 -0.99
C THR A 138 -3.82 26.99 -2.19
N LEU A 139 -4.53 25.93 -2.56
CA LEU A 139 -5.48 25.99 -3.67
C LEU A 139 -6.61 26.98 -3.38
N ASP A 140 -7.14 26.97 -2.15
CA ASP A 140 -8.16 27.91 -1.72
C ASP A 140 -7.65 29.36 -1.77
N PHE A 141 -6.40 29.61 -1.38
CA PHE A 141 -5.74 30.92 -1.52
C PHE A 141 -5.56 31.34 -2.98
N LEU A 142 -5.10 30.43 -3.87
CA LEU A 142 -4.87 30.74 -5.28
C LEU A 142 -6.18 31.03 -6.05
N ARG A 143 -7.28 30.40 -5.63
CA ARG A 143 -8.63 30.65 -6.15
C ARG A 143 -9.26 31.94 -5.62
N ASP A 144 -8.79 32.45 -4.50
CA ASP A 144 -9.29 33.69 -3.91
C ASP A 144 -9.06 34.86 -4.89
N PRO A 145 -10.10 35.66 -5.22
CA PRO A 145 -9.92 36.83 -6.07
C PRO A 145 -9.11 37.94 -5.38
N ILE A 146 -9.13 38.03 -4.05
CA ILE A 146 -8.55 39.12 -3.26
C ILE A 146 -7.05 38.91 -3.00
N LYS A 147 -6.61 37.66 -2.82
CA LYS A 147 -5.20 37.23 -2.63
C LYS A 147 -4.41 38.10 -1.64
N GLN A 148 -5.02 38.45 -0.52
CA GLN A 148 -4.41 39.26 0.54
C GLN A 148 -3.71 38.40 1.60
N VAL A 149 -2.88 39.04 2.42
CA VAL A 149 -2.28 38.40 3.61
C VAL A 149 -3.37 37.71 4.44
N ARG A 150 -3.16 36.42 4.72
CA ARG A 150 -4.15 35.57 5.38
C ARG A 150 -3.43 34.59 6.30
N VAL A 151 -4.07 34.27 7.43
CA VAL A 151 -3.67 33.16 8.29
C VAL A 151 -4.80 32.15 8.35
N VAL A 152 -4.47 30.87 8.34
CA VAL A 152 -5.44 29.77 8.51
C VAL A 152 -4.95 28.82 9.58
N GLU A 153 -5.86 28.37 10.44
CA GLU A 153 -5.59 27.34 11.42
C GLU A 153 -6.10 25.98 10.93
N ARG A 154 -5.19 24.99 10.88
CA ARG A 154 -5.51 23.63 10.44
C ARG A 154 -4.64 22.65 11.22
N TYR A 155 -5.26 21.62 11.79
CA TYR A 155 -4.57 20.57 12.57
C TYR A 155 -3.67 21.11 13.71
N GLY A 156 -4.06 22.24 14.33
CA GLY A 156 -3.30 22.86 15.43
C GLY A 156 -2.10 23.69 14.97
N GLU A 157 -1.91 23.88 13.67
CA GLU A 157 -0.88 24.75 13.10
C GLU A 157 -1.51 25.96 12.40
N ARG A 158 -0.84 27.11 12.48
CA ARG A 158 -1.25 28.35 11.82
C ARG A 158 -0.39 28.63 10.61
N TYR A 159 -1.01 28.58 9.43
CA TYR A 159 -0.38 28.77 8.11
C TYR A 159 -0.54 30.22 7.69
N TRP A 160 0.57 30.95 7.62
CA TRP A 160 0.62 32.33 7.15
C TRP A 160 0.89 32.38 5.66
N PHE A 161 0.00 33.03 4.92
CA PHE A 161 0.18 33.45 3.54
C PHE A 161 0.69 34.88 3.53
N LEU A 162 1.95 35.07 3.10
CA LEU A 162 2.62 36.37 3.12
C LEU A 162 3.37 36.58 1.79
N PRO A 163 3.38 37.79 1.20
CA PRO A 163 4.15 38.08 -0.01
C PRO A 163 5.64 38.23 0.34
N THR A 164 6.26 37.08 0.61
CA THR A 164 7.68 36.96 0.93
C THR A 164 8.29 35.81 0.15
N TYR A 165 9.62 35.66 0.21
CA TYR A 165 10.34 34.55 -0.42
C TYR A 165 9.74 33.16 -0.11
N TYR A 166 9.18 32.96 1.09
CA TYR A 166 8.38 31.77 1.42
C TYR A 166 6.92 32.20 1.57
N PRO A 167 6.09 32.07 0.51
CA PRO A 167 4.77 32.68 0.55
C PRO A 167 3.78 31.97 1.47
N LEU A 168 4.12 30.76 1.90
CA LEU A 168 3.45 30.02 2.96
C LEU A 168 4.51 29.61 3.99
N MET A 169 4.24 29.91 5.26
CA MET A 169 5.02 29.39 6.38
C MET A 169 4.17 29.30 7.65
N THR A 170 4.37 28.27 8.46
CA THR A 170 3.70 28.18 9.76
C THR A 170 4.42 28.99 10.83
N GLU A 171 3.71 29.32 11.92
CA GLU A 171 4.32 29.96 13.09
C GLU A 171 5.48 29.13 13.68
N THR A 172 5.34 27.81 13.72
CA THR A 172 6.41 26.88 14.14
C THR A 172 7.64 27.04 13.24
N ALA A 173 7.48 27.00 11.91
CA ALA A 173 8.59 27.17 10.99
C ALA A 173 9.19 28.58 11.00
N ILE A 174 8.40 29.63 11.22
CA ILE A 174 8.90 31.00 11.40
C ILE A 174 9.86 31.04 12.59
N VAL A 175 9.45 30.51 13.74
CA VAL A 175 10.25 30.53 14.97
C VAL A 175 11.49 29.64 14.88
N GLU A 176 11.38 28.47 14.27
CA GLU A 176 12.45 27.48 14.29
C GLU A 176 13.44 27.63 13.12
N ASN A 177 12.98 28.05 11.95
CA ASN A 177 13.80 28.06 10.73
C ASN A 177 14.30 29.45 10.31
N GLN A 178 13.61 30.56 10.64
CA GLN A 178 13.95 31.90 10.13
C GLN A 178 15.03 32.60 10.96
N LYS A 179 16.22 31.99 11.05
CA LYS A 179 17.40 32.51 11.77
C LYS A 179 18.21 33.49 10.91
N LYS A 180 19.28 34.09 11.47
CA LYS A 180 20.08 35.17 10.83
C LYS A 180 20.57 34.94 9.39
N LYS A 181 20.64 33.70 8.90
CA LYS A 181 21.13 33.34 7.56
C LYS A 181 20.05 32.78 6.63
N SER A 182 18.76 32.89 6.96
CA SER A 182 17.68 32.39 6.10
C SER A 182 17.42 33.30 4.90
N ARG A 183 16.97 32.72 3.78
CA ARG A 183 16.55 33.46 2.58
C ARG A 183 15.33 34.37 2.79
N GLY A 184 14.51 34.13 3.82
CA GLY A 184 13.29 34.88 4.10
C GLY A 184 13.52 36.07 5.03
N LEU A 185 14.11 37.16 4.52
CA LEU A 185 14.51 38.31 5.33
C LEU A 185 13.36 38.91 6.15
N VAL A 186 12.20 39.13 5.52
CA VAL A 186 10.99 39.65 6.19
C VAL A 186 10.52 38.71 7.31
N LEU A 187 10.55 37.39 7.06
CA LEU A 187 10.16 36.39 8.06
C LEU A 187 11.15 36.32 9.23
N THR A 188 12.44 36.55 8.99
CA THR A 188 13.44 36.71 10.05
C THR A 188 13.16 37.93 10.93
N VAL A 189 12.73 39.04 10.32
CA VAL A 189 12.32 40.25 11.06
C VAL A 189 11.07 39.96 11.89
N ILE A 190 10.03 39.34 11.29
CA ILE A 190 8.82 38.91 12.01
C ILE A 190 9.19 38.07 13.24
N ARG A 191 10.03 37.05 13.05
CA ARG A 191 10.50 36.17 14.11
C ARG A 191 11.18 36.95 15.25
N ASN A 192 12.17 37.78 14.92
CA ASN A 192 12.98 38.47 15.93
C ASN A 192 12.14 39.45 16.76
N HIS A 193 11.30 40.25 16.10
CA HIS A 193 10.42 41.19 16.78
C HIS A 193 9.35 40.48 17.61
N ALA A 194 8.79 39.37 17.12
CA ALA A 194 7.83 38.57 17.89
C ALA A 194 8.48 37.98 19.15
N LEU A 195 9.69 37.43 19.07
CA LEU A 195 10.40 36.90 20.24
C LEU A 195 10.77 38.00 21.25
N ASN A 196 11.16 39.18 20.77
CA ASN A 196 11.41 40.34 21.63
C ASN A 196 10.14 40.79 22.35
N LEU A 197 8.99 40.82 21.66
CA LEU A 197 7.70 41.17 22.24
C LEU A 197 7.27 40.17 23.33
N ILE A 198 7.41 38.86 23.07
CA ILE A 198 7.13 37.81 24.06
C ILE A 198 8.01 38.02 25.30
N LYS A 199 9.31 38.24 25.11
CA LYS A 199 10.26 38.47 26.21
C LYS A 199 9.93 39.74 27.00
N ALA A 200 9.61 40.84 26.32
CA ALA A 200 9.24 42.10 26.96
C ALA A 200 7.91 42.02 27.73
N SER A 201 7.00 41.14 27.29
CA SER A 201 5.73 40.88 27.96
C SER A 201 5.82 39.94 29.16
N ASP A 202 7.03 39.45 29.50
CA ASP A 202 7.24 38.40 30.51
C ASP A 202 6.39 37.14 30.23
N GLY A 203 6.26 36.78 28.94
CA GLY A 203 5.49 35.61 28.49
C GLY A 203 3.97 35.76 28.55
N LYS A 204 3.43 36.94 28.89
CA LYS A 204 1.97 37.19 28.93
C LYS A 204 1.31 37.17 27.55
N ILE A 205 2.08 37.45 26.50
CA ILE A 205 1.61 37.39 25.11
C ILE A 205 2.04 36.05 24.50
N THR A 206 1.09 35.37 23.87
CA THR A 206 1.34 34.11 23.17
C THR A 206 2.19 34.32 21.90
N ARG A 207 2.78 33.23 21.41
CA ARG A 207 3.51 33.23 20.13
C ARG A 207 2.65 33.80 18.99
N SER A 208 1.41 33.34 18.88
CA SER A 208 0.54 33.71 17.78
C SER A 208 0.11 35.17 17.85
N GLU A 209 -0.17 35.69 19.04
CA GLU A 209 -0.46 37.12 19.23
C GLU A 209 0.74 37.98 18.87
N ALA A 210 1.95 37.58 19.28
CA ALA A 210 3.16 38.32 18.95
C ALA A 210 3.42 38.35 17.44
N ILE A 211 3.33 37.21 16.75
CA ILE A 211 3.49 37.14 15.29
C ILE A 211 2.41 37.97 14.59
N SER A 212 1.15 37.83 14.98
CA SER A 212 0.02 38.59 14.40
C SER A 212 0.22 40.10 14.56
N THR A 213 0.70 40.55 15.73
CA THR A 213 1.01 41.96 15.99
C THR A 213 2.08 42.48 15.04
N ILE A 214 3.17 41.74 14.86
CA ILE A 214 4.28 42.16 13.99
C ILE A 214 3.88 42.13 12.51
N VAL A 215 3.15 41.09 12.07
CA VAL A 215 2.62 41.03 10.70
C VAL A 215 1.65 42.19 10.45
N GLY A 216 0.74 42.48 11.40
CA GLY A 216 -0.20 43.60 11.28
C GLY A 216 0.48 44.95 11.11
N ARG A 217 1.56 45.20 11.86
CA ARG A 217 2.41 46.40 11.72
C ARG A 217 3.01 46.51 10.31
N LEU A 218 3.61 45.42 9.83
CA LEU A 218 4.21 45.37 8.49
C LEU A 218 3.17 45.57 7.38
N VAL A 219 1.98 44.98 7.51
CA VAL A 219 0.86 45.15 6.56
C VAL A 219 0.33 46.58 6.58
N ALA A 220 0.36 47.26 7.72
CA ALA A 220 0.02 48.67 7.85
C ALA A 220 1.08 49.63 7.24
N GLY A 221 2.13 49.10 6.62
CA GLY A 221 3.19 49.87 5.96
C GLY A 221 4.33 50.27 6.88
N GLU A 222 4.38 49.78 8.12
CA GLU A 222 5.49 50.05 9.02
C GLU A 222 6.76 49.32 8.54
N ALA A 223 7.90 50.01 8.57
CA ALA A 223 9.20 49.41 8.30
C ALA A 223 9.92 49.11 9.62
N LEU A 224 10.33 47.86 9.81
CA LEU A 224 10.96 47.39 11.05
C LEU A 224 12.46 47.19 10.87
N VAL A 225 13.22 47.42 11.94
CA VAL A 225 14.67 47.24 11.95
C VAL A 225 15.01 45.75 11.85
N ASN A 226 15.95 45.43 10.96
CA ASN A 226 16.57 44.11 10.92
C ASN A 226 17.79 44.07 11.85
N ASP A 227 17.60 43.55 13.06
CA ASP A 227 18.61 43.43 14.15
C ASP A 227 19.86 42.58 13.79
N ASN A 228 19.94 42.05 12.57
CA ASN A 228 21.07 41.26 12.08
C ASN A 228 22.13 42.09 11.34
N ALA A 229 21.90 43.38 11.09
CA ALA A 229 22.86 44.23 10.39
C ALA A 229 23.92 44.76 11.36
N THR A 230 25.17 44.29 11.22
CA THR A 230 26.30 44.54 12.13
C THR A 230 26.83 45.98 12.16
N SER A 231 26.17 46.95 11.53
CA SER A 231 26.62 48.37 11.55
C SER A 231 25.70 49.36 10.81
N ARG A 232 24.71 48.91 10.03
CA ARG A 232 23.76 49.79 9.32
C ARG A 232 22.32 49.42 9.68
N VAL A 233 21.51 50.40 10.08
CA VAL A 233 20.07 50.19 10.32
C VAL A 233 19.41 49.89 8.96
N ASN A 234 19.08 48.62 8.72
CA ASN A 234 18.31 48.22 7.55
C ASN A 234 16.84 48.11 7.95
N LEU A 235 16.01 49.00 7.42
CA LEU A 235 14.55 48.95 7.55
C LEU A 235 13.98 47.98 6.52
N ILE A 236 13.11 47.07 6.98
CA ILE A 236 12.44 46.06 6.16
C ILE A 236 10.94 46.25 6.26
N SER A 237 10.26 46.32 5.11
CA SER A 237 8.81 46.37 4.99
C SER A 237 8.27 45.10 4.32
N LEU A 238 6.94 44.93 4.36
CA LEU A 238 6.23 43.89 3.63
C LEU A 238 5.40 44.56 2.52
N SER A 239 5.58 44.13 1.27
CA SER A 239 4.65 44.52 0.21
C SER A 239 3.25 44.00 0.53
N PRO A 240 2.16 44.76 0.33
CA PRO A 240 0.83 44.20 0.49
C PRO A 240 0.42 43.26 -0.65
N GLU A 241 1.13 43.28 -1.78
CA GLU A 241 0.74 42.61 -3.02
C GLU A 241 1.53 41.33 -3.28
N PHE A 242 0.82 40.27 -3.67
CA PHE A 242 1.43 39.02 -4.13
C PHE A 242 1.72 39.09 -5.63
N GLU A 243 3.00 38.93 -5.96
CA GLU A 243 3.47 38.74 -7.33
C GLU A 243 3.32 37.30 -7.86
N LEU A 244 3.43 37.15 -9.18
CA LEU A 244 3.34 35.87 -9.89
C LEU A 244 4.30 34.80 -9.34
N GLU A 245 5.53 35.20 -8.99
CA GLU A 245 6.52 34.29 -8.41
C GLU A 245 6.01 33.63 -7.11
N HIS A 246 5.29 34.38 -6.27
CA HIS A 246 4.71 33.82 -5.05
C HIS A 246 3.65 32.76 -5.36
N PHE A 247 2.80 33.00 -6.37
CA PHE A 247 1.80 32.02 -6.79
C PHE A 247 2.44 30.76 -7.36
N HIS A 248 3.49 30.89 -8.17
CA HIS A 248 4.24 29.73 -8.66
C HIS A 248 4.86 28.93 -7.52
N ARG A 249 5.53 29.59 -6.55
CA ARG A 249 6.13 28.90 -5.39
C ARG A 249 5.08 28.14 -4.56
N LEU A 250 3.91 28.73 -4.37
CA LEU A 250 2.77 28.10 -3.71
C LEU A 250 2.26 26.89 -4.49
N ALA A 251 1.99 27.06 -5.79
CA ALA A 251 1.49 25.99 -6.66
C ALA A 251 2.46 24.82 -6.73
N MET A 252 3.76 25.07 -6.82
CA MET A 252 4.82 24.05 -6.80
C MET A 252 4.82 23.25 -5.49
N LEU A 253 4.65 23.91 -4.33
CA LEU A 253 4.59 23.23 -3.05
C LEU A 253 3.31 22.37 -2.92
N ALA A 254 2.17 22.92 -3.33
CA ALA A 254 0.90 22.21 -3.34
C ALA A 254 0.92 21.02 -4.29
N HIS A 255 1.55 21.15 -5.47
CA HIS A 255 1.79 20.06 -6.41
C HIS A 255 2.49 18.87 -5.75
N ASP A 256 3.62 19.12 -5.06
CA ASP A 256 4.38 18.04 -4.44
C ASP A 256 3.59 17.36 -3.31
N CYS A 257 2.84 18.14 -2.54
CA CYS A 257 1.91 17.61 -1.53
C CYS A 257 0.84 16.72 -2.16
N PHE A 258 0.26 17.16 -3.29
CA PHE A 258 -0.72 16.38 -4.03
C PHE A 258 -0.12 15.09 -4.58
N PHE A 259 1.08 15.13 -5.14
CA PHE A 259 1.76 13.95 -5.65
C PHE A 259 1.99 12.92 -4.53
N PHE A 260 2.39 13.35 -3.33
CA PHE A 260 2.46 12.47 -2.15
C PHE A 260 1.11 11.82 -1.84
N MET A 261 0.02 12.60 -1.79
CA MET A 261 -1.32 12.06 -1.51
C MET A 261 -1.80 11.14 -2.64
N PHE A 262 -1.46 11.43 -3.89
CA PHE A 262 -1.78 10.61 -5.05
C PHE A 262 -1.15 9.23 -4.93
N ILE A 263 0.16 9.15 -4.63
CA ILE A 263 0.85 7.88 -4.42
C ILE A 263 0.23 7.09 -3.26
N LEU A 264 -0.08 7.76 -2.15
CA LEU A 264 -0.72 7.13 -0.99
C LEU A 264 -2.11 6.54 -1.33
N ASN A 265 -2.93 7.26 -2.11
CA ASN A 265 -4.31 6.86 -2.41
C ASN A 265 -4.45 5.91 -3.62
N THR A 266 -3.38 5.74 -4.41
CA THR A 266 -3.41 4.91 -5.63
C THR A 266 -2.50 3.69 -5.54
N SER A 267 -1.54 3.67 -4.60
CA SER A 267 -0.41 2.75 -4.56
C SER A 267 0.41 2.68 -5.85
N ALA A 268 0.25 3.65 -6.77
CA ALA A 268 0.96 3.65 -8.03
C ALA A 268 2.47 3.72 -7.79
N ASN A 269 3.23 2.90 -8.52
CA ASN A 269 4.69 3.08 -8.58
C ASN A 269 4.98 4.52 -9.06
N VAL A 270 5.98 5.18 -8.46
CA VAL A 270 6.42 6.52 -8.85
C VAL A 270 6.71 6.60 -10.34
N SER A 271 7.36 5.57 -10.92
CA SER A 271 7.63 5.53 -12.36
C SER A 271 6.35 5.44 -13.19
N VAL A 272 5.33 4.73 -12.70
CA VAL A 272 4.01 4.66 -13.36
C VAL A 272 3.33 6.01 -13.28
N ALA A 273 3.27 6.62 -12.09
CA ALA A 273 2.65 7.93 -11.86
C ALA A 273 3.34 9.04 -12.67
N ALA A 274 4.67 9.04 -12.75
CA ALA A 274 5.47 9.99 -13.52
C ALA A 274 5.22 9.92 -15.04
N ASN A 275 4.70 8.80 -15.54
CA ASN A 275 4.44 8.56 -16.96
C ASN A 275 2.95 8.64 -17.33
N ILE A 276 2.09 9.14 -16.44
CA ILE A 276 0.71 9.44 -16.78
C ILE A 276 0.71 10.67 -17.70
N LEU A 277 0.10 10.55 -18.87
CA LEU A 277 -0.04 11.66 -19.82
C LEU A 277 -1.11 12.63 -19.35
N TRP A 278 -0.87 13.93 -19.53
CA TRP A 278 -1.91 14.94 -19.36
C TRP A 278 -2.77 15.03 -20.62
N ASP A 279 -4.08 15.07 -20.43
CA ASP A 279 -5.08 15.38 -21.44
C ASP A 279 -6.22 16.11 -20.73
N ASP A 280 -6.75 17.18 -21.32
CA ASP A 280 -7.89 17.92 -20.76
C ASP A 280 -9.15 17.04 -20.72
N ALA A 281 -9.19 15.99 -21.54
CA ALA A 281 -10.23 14.97 -21.56
C ALA A 281 -9.90 13.72 -20.72
N LEU A 282 -8.94 13.78 -19.77
CA LEU A 282 -8.49 12.63 -18.98
C LEU A 282 -9.69 11.78 -18.49
N SER A 283 -9.88 10.61 -19.11
CA SER A 283 -11.07 9.78 -18.89
C SER A 283 -10.94 9.04 -17.56
N ILE A 284 -11.79 9.41 -16.60
CA ILE A 284 -11.91 8.71 -15.32
C ILE A 284 -13.02 7.67 -15.47
N GLU A 285 -12.64 6.40 -15.49
CA GLU A 285 -13.59 5.30 -15.66
C GLU A 285 -14.01 4.70 -14.30
N VAL A 286 -15.15 4.02 -14.30
CA VAL A 286 -15.65 3.27 -13.15
C VAL A 286 -15.20 1.82 -13.30
N GLU A 287 -14.29 1.36 -12.43
CA GLU A 287 -13.86 -0.04 -12.40
C GLU A 287 -14.91 -0.92 -11.70
N VAL A 288 -15.19 -0.61 -10.43
CA VAL A 288 -16.13 -1.32 -9.57
C VAL A 288 -16.80 -0.30 -8.63
N GLN A 289 -17.85 -0.70 -7.91
CA GLN A 289 -18.52 0.19 -6.97
C GLN A 289 -17.50 0.81 -5.99
N ARG A 290 -17.48 2.15 -5.88
CA ARG A 290 -16.53 2.97 -5.07
C ARG A 290 -15.08 3.07 -5.57
N LEU A 291 -14.69 2.43 -6.67
CA LEU A 291 -13.36 2.56 -7.27
C LEU A 291 -13.42 3.28 -8.63
N ARG A 292 -12.32 3.93 -9.00
CA ARG A 292 -12.11 4.66 -10.27
C ARG A 292 -10.74 4.33 -10.83
N SER A 293 -10.55 4.44 -12.14
CA SER A 293 -9.25 4.25 -12.79
C SER A 293 -8.86 5.40 -13.73
N ILE A 294 -7.55 5.63 -13.87
CA ILE A 294 -6.96 6.43 -14.95
C ILE A 294 -6.32 5.45 -15.94
N LYS A 295 -6.85 5.37 -17.17
CA LYS A 295 -6.31 4.49 -18.21
C LYS A 295 -5.05 5.04 -18.85
N ARG A 296 -4.02 4.21 -18.95
CA ARG A 296 -2.75 4.58 -19.60
C ARG A 296 -2.73 4.09 -21.06
N ARG A 297 -2.49 4.99 -22.01
CA ARG A 297 -2.14 4.63 -23.39
C ARG A 297 -0.64 4.85 -23.61
N ALA A 298 0.19 3.85 -23.30
CA ALA A 298 1.61 3.87 -23.64
C ALA A 298 2.12 2.46 -23.98
N LYS A 299 2.69 2.29 -25.19
CA LYS A 299 3.53 1.16 -25.64
C LYS A 299 3.12 -0.23 -25.10
N ASN A 300 2.04 -0.79 -25.64
CA ASN A 300 1.58 -2.18 -25.47
C ASN A 300 1.26 -2.69 -24.06
N MET A 301 1.19 -1.84 -23.02
CA MET A 301 0.64 -2.24 -21.72
C MET A 301 -0.31 -1.17 -21.17
N THR A 302 -1.59 -1.52 -21.05
CA THR A 302 -2.60 -0.73 -20.33
C THR A 302 -2.46 -1.00 -18.85
N VAL A 303 -1.90 -0.02 -18.14
CA VAL A 303 -1.71 -0.07 -16.69
C VAL A 303 -2.66 0.96 -16.10
N ASP A 304 -3.74 0.47 -15.48
CA ASP A 304 -4.77 1.34 -14.91
C ASP A 304 -4.41 1.74 -13.48
N VAL A 305 -4.51 3.04 -13.18
CA VAL A 305 -4.23 3.57 -11.84
C VAL A 305 -5.54 3.68 -11.08
N ILE A 306 -5.76 2.76 -10.12
CA ILE A 306 -7.02 2.63 -9.39
C ILE A 306 -7.00 3.43 -8.09
N PHE A 307 -8.09 4.13 -7.78
CA PHE A 307 -8.27 4.89 -6.53
C PHE A 307 -9.72 4.91 -6.05
N GLY A 308 -9.91 5.20 -4.77
CA GLY A 308 -11.24 5.32 -4.17
C GLY A 308 -11.99 6.58 -4.60
N VAL A 309 -13.31 6.50 -4.75
CA VAL A 309 -14.19 7.62 -5.17
C VAL A 309 -14.06 8.86 -4.27
N ARG A 310 -13.70 8.69 -2.99
CA ARG A 310 -13.48 9.80 -2.06
C ARG A 310 -12.30 10.69 -2.46
N PHE A 311 -11.28 10.11 -3.11
CA PHE A 311 -10.11 10.84 -3.59
C PHE A 311 -10.38 11.61 -4.90
N LEU A 312 -11.46 11.30 -5.61
CA LEU A 312 -11.82 11.95 -6.89
C LEU A 312 -11.95 13.46 -6.77
N LYS A 313 -12.53 13.96 -5.67
CA LYS A 313 -12.62 15.41 -5.43
C LYS A 313 -11.22 16.03 -5.38
N ARG A 314 -10.29 15.40 -4.65
CA ARG A 314 -8.91 15.84 -4.51
C ARG A 314 -8.20 15.90 -5.87
N LEU A 315 -8.41 14.89 -6.70
CA LEU A 315 -7.83 14.83 -8.05
C LEU A 315 -8.35 15.97 -8.95
N ARG A 316 -9.64 16.28 -8.90
CA ARG A 316 -10.20 17.43 -9.62
C ARG A 316 -9.68 18.77 -9.11
N ASP A 317 -9.52 18.90 -7.79
CA ASP A 317 -8.89 20.07 -7.19
C ASP A 317 -7.45 20.24 -7.68
N TYR A 318 -6.71 19.15 -7.91
CA TYR A 318 -5.38 19.21 -8.53
C TYR A 318 -5.41 19.67 -9.98
N PHE A 319 -6.40 19.25 -10.78
CA PHE A 319 -6.53 19.73 -12.16
C PHE A 319 -6.67 21.25 -12.21
N ALA A 320 -7.42 21.84 -11.28
CA ALA A 320 -7.50 23.30 -11.16
C ALA A 320 -6.18 23.92 -10.68
N LEU A 321 -5.45 23.26 -9.77
CA LEU A 321 -4.13 23.73 -9.32
C LEU A 321 -3.13 23.82 -10.48
N ARG A 322 -3.21 22.91 -11.46
CA ARG A 322 -2.26 22.87 -12.58
C ARG A 322 -2.16 24.19 -13.34
N ALA A 323 -3.26 24.94 -13.46
CA ALA A 323 -3.27 26.25 -14.13
C ALA A 323 -2.35 27.30 -13.49
N TYR A 324 -1.88 27.08 -12.25
CA TYR A 324 -0.97 27.98 -11.54
C TYR A 324 0.49 27.49 -11.55
N LEU A 325 0.79 26.35 -12.18
CA LEU A 325 2.15 25.81 -12.23
C LEU A 325 2.96 26.50 -13.34
N PRO A 326 4.22 26.89 -13.06
CA PRO A 326 5.04 27.58 -14.05
C PRO A 326 5.35 26.68 -15.24
N GLY A 327 5.09 27.14 -16.46
CA GLY A 327 5.41 26.43 -17.70
C GLY A 327 4.63 25.13 -17.93
N VAL A 328 3.53 24.91 -17.20
CA VAL A 328 2.77 23.64 -17.24
C VAL A 328 2.28 23.27 -18.63
N GLU A 329 2.06 24.26 -19.49
CA GLU A 329 1.65 24.11 -20.89
C GLU A 329 2.65 23.33 -21.75
N THR A 330 3.94 23.34 -21.38
CA THR A 330 4.98 22.55 -22.07
C THR A 330 5.12 21.14 -21.51
N LEU A 331 4.46 20.83 -20.37
CA LEU A 331 4.57 19.55 -19.70
C LEU A 331 3.57 18.53 -20.26
N ARG A 332 4.09 17.48 -20.91
CA ARG A 332 3.29 16.36 -21.43
C ARG A 332 2.64 15.48 -20.36
N TYR A 333 3.17 15.49 -19.14
CA TYR A 333 2.79 14.56 -18.07
C TYR A 333 1.82 15.18 -17.07
N LEU A 334 1.01 14.34 -16.43
CA LEU A 334 0.11 14.73 -15.34
C LEU A 334 0.88 15.24 -14.12
N PHE A 335 2.11 14.79 -13.90
CA PHE A 335 2.98 15.26 -12.81
C PHE A 335 4.37 15.59 -13.35
N GLY A 336 5.05 16.55 -12.73
CA GLY A 336 6.37 16.99 -13.16
C GLY A 336 7.21 17.58 -12.04
N THR A 337 8.44 17.92 -12.37
CA THR A 337 9.30 18.76 -11.53
C THR A 337 9.24 20.18 -12.09
N PHE A 338 8.92 21.14 -11.24
CA PHE A 338 8.74 22.54 -11.62
C PHE A 338 9.82 23.41 -11.01
N ASP A 339 10.22 24.46 -11.73
CA ASP A 339 11.13 25.51 -11.28
C ASP A 339 10.66 26.87 -11.80
N LEU A 340 11.14 27.96 -11.20
CA LEU A 340 10.80 29.31 -11.65
C LEU A 340 11.55 29.76 -12.91
N SER A 341 12.73 29.17 -13.14
CA SER A 341 13.69 29.60 -14.17
C SER A 341 13.90 28.57 -15.28
N SER A 342 13.40 27.34 -15.09
CA SER A 342 13.61 26.23 -16.03
C SER A 342 12.28 25.65 -16.47
N LEU A 343 12.24 25.10 -17.69
CA LEU A 343 11.08 24.39 -18.20
C LEU A 343 10.75 23.17 -17.30
N PRO A 344 9.46 22.85 -17.10
CA PRO A 344 9.08 21.67 -16.34
C PRO A 344 9.64 20.38 -16.92
N LEU A 345 10.12 19.52 -16.04
CA LEU A 345 10.64 18.20 -16.38
C LEU A 345 9.71 17.11 -15.87
N GLN A 346 9.94 15.87 -16.30
CA GLN A 346 9.30 14.73 -15.65
C GLN A 346 9.65 14.67 -14.14
N VAL A 347 8.85 13.96 -13.36
CA VAL A 347 9.14 13.71 -11.94
C VAL A 347 10.53 13.09 -11.79
N GLY A 348 11.39 13.70 -10.99
CA GLY A 348 12.78 13.27 -10.79
C GLY A 348 12.98 12.10 -9.82
N ASP A 349 14.23 11.84 -9.44
CA ASP A 349 14.67 10.59 -8.79
C ASP A 349 14.25 10.42 -7.32
N ASN A 350 13.96 11.50 -6.58
CA ASN A 350 13.56 11.43 -5.17
C ASN A 350 12.53 12.50 -4.72
N PRO A 351 11.30 12.46 -5.26
CA PRO A 351 10.26 13.44 -4.96
C PRO A 351 9.84 13.45 -3.47
N ALA A 352 9.88 12.30 -2.79
CA ALA A 352 9.52 12.20 -1.37
C ALA A 352 10.48 12.98 -0.46
N ALA A 353 11.79 12.82 -0.64
CA ALA A 353 12.79 13.55 0.14
C ALA A 353 12.74 15.06 -0.15
N ASN A 354 12.51 15.43 -1.42
CA ASN A 354 12.36 16.84 -1.82
C ASN A 354 11.14 17.49 -1.14
N LEU A 355 9.99 16.81 -1.13
CA LEU A 355 8.81 17.28 -0.42
C LEU A 355 9.08 17.42 1.07
N LEU A 356 9.66 16.40 1.72
CA LEU A 356 9.97 16.44 3.14
C LEU A 356 10.88 17.62 3.50
N ALA A 357 11.91 17.88 2.69
CA ALA A 357 12.81 19.01 2.89
C ALA A 357 12.07 20.36 2.77
N LYS A 358 11.12 20.47 1.83
CA LYS A 358 10.27 21.66 1.70
C LYS A 358 9.35 21.82 2.91
N LEU A 359 8.63 20.78 3.32
CA LEU A 359 7.71 20.79 4.46
C LEU A 359 8.44 21.04 5.80
N ARG A 360 9.63 20.47 6.00
CA ARG A 360 10.45 20.77 7.17
C ARG A 360 10.85 22.24 7.24
N ARG A 361 11.08 22.86 6.08
CA ARG A 361 11.47 24.26 5.98
C ARG A 361 10.31 25.21 6.24
N VAL A 362 9.12 24.91 5.71
CA VAL A 362 7.98 25.86 5.72
C VAL A 362 6.87 25.51 6.71
N VAL A 363 6.84 24.29 7.25
CA VAL A 363 5.79 23.83 8.17
C VAL A 363 6.35 23.39 9.52
N ASN A 364 7.16 22.33 9.56
CA ASN A 364 7.65 21.82 10.84
C ASN A 364 8.93 21.02 10.65
N PRO A 365 10.08 21.47 11.19
CA PRO A 365 11.36 20.79 10.99
C PRO A 365 11.43 19.42 11.68
N GLY A 366 10.56 19.14 12.65
CA GLY A 366 10.42 17.85 13.33
C GLY A 366 9.66 16.78 12.55
N LEU A 367 9.16 17.06 11.33
CA LEU A 367 8.44 16.06 10.53
C LEU A 367 9.32 14.85 10.22
N HIS A 368 8.78 13.65 10.43
CA HIS A 368 9.42 12.40 10.02
C HIS A 368 9.20 12.14 8.53
N GLY A 369 10.23 11.58 7.89
CA GLY A 369 10.18 11.24 6.48
C GLY A 369 9.51 9.89 6.25
N VAL A 370 8.64 9.83 5.25
CA VAL A 370 8.10 8.57 4.72
C VAL A 370 8.34 8.55 3.22
N GLY A 371 9.05 7.52 2.75
CA GLY A 371 9.34 7.33 1.33
C GLY A 371 8.14 6.81 0.55
N TYR A 372 8.09 7.06 -0.75
CA TYR A 372 7.00 6.58 -1.61
C TYR A 372 6.94 5.06 -1.72
N ARG A 373 8.03 4.33 -1.44
CA ARG A 373 7.99 2.87 -1.30
C ARG A 373 7.24 2.46 -0.02
N GLU A 374 7.47 3.14 1.09
CA GLU A 374 6.76 2.91 2.37
C GLU A 374 5.27 3.21 2.24
N LEU A 375 4.87 4.29 1.55
CA LEU A 375 3.46 4.60 1.30
C LEU A 375 2.72 3.50 0.53
N ARG A 376 3.39 2.88 -0.45
CA ARG A 376 2.81 1.77 -1.20
C ARG A 376 2.61 0.55 -0.33
N VAL A 377 3.61 0.19 0.48
CA VAL A 377 3.49 -0.92 1.43
C VAL A 377 2.36 -0.67 2.43
N TYR A 378 2.24 0.55 2.97
CA TYR A 378 1.13 0.94 3.84
C TYR A 378 -0.24 0.70 3.21
N HIS A 379 -0.45 1.20 1.99
CA HIS A 379 -1.72 1.08 1.30
C HIS A 379 -2.04 -0.38 0.92
N HIS A 380 -1.03 -1.17 0.55
CA HIS A 380 -1.20 -2.62 0.34
C HIS A 380 -1.60 -3.32 1.63
N HIS A 381 -0.93 -3.03 2.75
CA HIS A 381 -1.27 -3.59 4.04
C HIS A 381 -2.72 -3.29 4.44
N SER A 382 -3.14 -2.02 4.36
CA SER A 382 -4.51 -1.59 4.65
C SER A 382 -5.56 -2.25 3.73
N LYS A 383 -5.24 -2.49 2.45
CA LYS A 383 -6.15 -3.22 1.53
C LYS A 383 -6.19 -4.71 1.80
N THR A 384 -5.06 -5.32 2.15
CA THR A 384 -5.01 -6.76 2.48
C THR A 384 -5.84 -7.05 3.72
N SER A 385 -5.77 -6.20 4.74
CA SER A 385 -6.58 -6.35 5.96
C SER A 385 -8.07 -6.09 5.75
N GLU A 386 -8.45 -5.18 4.84
CA GLU A 386 -9.87 -4.86 4.57
C GLU A 386 -10.53 -5.73 3.49
N HIS A 387 -9.79 -6.18 2.48
CA HIS A 387 -10.34 -6.78 1.24
C HIS A 387 -9.67 -8.10 0.82
N GLY A 388 -8.69 -8.59 1.58
CA GLY A 388 -7.99 -9.83 1.30
C GLY A 388 -6.85 -9.69 0.28
N LEU A 389 -5.93 -10.67 0.33
CA LEU A 389 -4.63 -10.63 -0.36
C LEU A 389 -4.74 -10.59 -1.89
N THR A 390 -5.69 -11.32 -2.48
CA THR A 390 -5.90 -11.39 -3.94
C THR A 390 -6.33 -10.03 -4.52
N ILE A 391 -7.31 -9.36 -3.90
CA ILE A 391 -7.79 -8.04 -4.33
C ILE A 391 -6.70 -6.97 -4.12
N ALA A 392 -5.93 -7.08 -3.04
CA ALA A 392 -4.78 -6.21 -2.80
C ALA A 392 -3.68 -6.40 -3.86
N ALA A 393 -3.40 -7.65 -4.27
CA ALA A 393 -2.40 -7.99 -5.29
C ALA A 393 -2.81 -7.49 -6.68
N GLU A 394 -4.09 -7.67 -7.06
CA GLU A 394 -4.63 -7.17 -8.33
C GLU A 394 -4.59 -5.64 -8.40
N SER A 395 -4.99 -4.96 -7.33
CA SER A 395 -4.89 -3.49 -7.25
C SER A 395 -3.43 -2.98 -7.25
N ALA A 396 -2.49 -3.81 -6.81
CA ALA A 396 -1.05 -3.52 -6.80
C ALA A 396 -0.34 -3.84 -8.11
N GLN A 397 -1.02 -4.57 -9.00
CA GLN A 397 -0.42 -5.16 -10.20
C GLN A 397 0.79 -6.05 -9.85
N HIS A 398 0.65 -6.83 -8.78
CA HIS A 398 1.61 -7.85 -8.36
C HIS A 398 1.02 -9.24 -8.60
N SER A 399 1.89 -10.24 -8.80
CA SER A 399 1.45 -11.62 -8.68
C SER A 399 1.11 -11.91 -7.21
N GLU A 400 0.16 -12.81 -6.97
CA GLU A 400 -0.21 -13.23 -5.60
C GLU A 400 1.01 -13.74 -4.81
N ALA A 401 1.93 -14.44 -5.47
CA ALA A 401 3.18 -14.90 -4.88
C ALA A 401 4.07 -13.75 -4.38
N THR A 402 4.23 -12.68 -5.18
CA THR A 402 5.01 -11.49 -4.77
C THR A 402 4.29 -10.68 -3.69
N ALA A 403 2.95 -10.61 -3.74
CA ALA A 403 2.15 -9.95 -2.71
C ALA A 403 2.22 -10.67 -1.37
N LEU A 404 2.12 -12.01 -1.36
CA LEU A 404 2.28 -12.85 -0.17
C LEU A 404 3.66 -12.67 0.45
N GLN A 405 4.71 -12.76 -0.36
CA GLN A 405 6.09 -12.64 0.12
C GLN A 405 6.39 -11.25 0.70
N SER A 406 5.81 -10.19 0.12
CA SER A 406 5.94 -8.82 0.62
C SER A 406 5.12 -8.58 1.89
N TYR A 407 3.91 -9.16 1.99
CA TYR A 407 3.06 -9.07 3.18
C TYR A 407 3.67 -9.80 4.38
N THR A 408 4.12 -11.05 4.18
CA THR A 408 4.74 -11.85 5.24
C THR A 408 6.01 -11.21 5.77
N ALA A 409 6.90 -10.74 4.89
CA ALA A 409 8.17 -10.17 5.32
C ALA A 409 8.08 -8.70 5.80
N GLY A 410 6.99 -8.00 5.48
CA GLY A 410 6.71 -6.65 5.96
C GLY A 410 6.06 -6.59 7.33
N ASN A 411 5.36 -7.66 7.74
CA ASN A 411 4.44 -7.69 8.88
C ASN A 411 4.58 -8.98 9.70
N GLU A 412 5.81 -9.49 9.89
CA GLU A 412 6.04 -10.75 10.62
C GLU A 412 5.37 -10.77 12.00
N GLU A 413 5.43 -9.65 12.74
CA GLU A 413 4.78 -9.51 14.05
C GLU A 413 3.26 -9.58 13.97
N ASP A 414 2.63 -8.86 13.03
CA ASP A 414 1.18 -8.89 12.85
C ASP A 414 0.69 -10.24 12.35
N VAL A 415 1.44 -10.91 11.46
CA VAL A 415 1.15 -12.28 10.98
C VAL A 415 1.23 -13.28 12.13
N ILE A 416 2.20 -13.11 13.05
CA ILE A 416 2.29 -13.92 14.26
C ILE A 416 1.11 -13.64 15.17
N VAL A 417 0.73 -12.39 15.38
CA VAL A 417 -0.43 -12.01 16.21
C VAL A 417 -1.74 -12.54 15.63
N GLU A 418 -1.96 -12.39 14.32
CA GLU A 418 -3.12 -12.91 13.60
C GLU A 418 -3.18 -14.44 13.70
N GLY A 419 -2.05 -15.13 13.52
CA GLY A 419 -1.95 -16.58 13.72
C GLY A 419 -2.29 -16.99 15.15
N VAL A 420 -1.73 -16.28 16.14
CA VAL A 420 -2.04 -16.53 17.56
C VAL A 420 -3.50 -16.28 17.87
N MET A 421 -4.10 -15.20 17.36
CA MET A 421 -5.52 -14.91 17.54
C MET A 421 -6.42 -15.96 16.88
N TYR A 422 -6.10 -16.38 15.65
CA TYR A 422 -6.83 -17.42 14.94
C TYR A 422 -6.79 -18.75 15.71
N PHE A 423 -5.60 -19.24 16.07
CA PHE A 423 -5.48 -20.50 16.81
C PHE A 423 -6.02 -20.41 18.24
N SER A 424 -5.98 -19.25 18.89
CA SER A 424 -6.61 -19.03 20.20
C SER A 424 -8.14 -19.01 20.12
N ALA A 425 -8.71 -18.37 19.09
CA ALA A 425 -10.14 -18.36 18.84
C ALA A 425 -10.64 -19.76 18.45
N PHE A 426 -9.91 -20.46 17.58
CA PHE A 426 -10.16 -21.86 17.24
C PHE A 426 -10.08 -22.75 18.49
N GLY A 427 -9.04 -22.58 19.31
CA GLY A 427 -8.89 -23.28 20.59
C GLY A 427 -10.05 -23.03 21.56
N LYS A 428 -10.58 -21.80 21.63
CA LYS A 428 -11.78 -21.48 22.42
C LYS A 428 -13.04 -22.14 21.89
N VAL A 429 -13.27 -22.15 20.57
CA VAL A 429 -14.40 -22.85 19.95
C VAL A 429 -14.35 -24.35 20.22
N VAL A 430 -13.16 -24.94 20.19
CA VAL A 430 -12.94 -26.35 20.52
C VAL A 430 -13.07 -26.60 22.04
N LYS A 431 -12.79 -25.63 22.91
CA LYS A 431 -12.83 -25.79 24.37
C LYS A 431 -14.20 -25.53 25.01
N ASP A 432 -14.97 -24.57 24.50
CA ASP A 432 -16.24 -24.11 25.09
C ASP A 432 -17.49 -24.70 24.40
N HIS A 433 -17.36 -25.87 23.76
CA HIS A 433 -18.50 -26.55 23.15
C HIS A 433 -19.31 -27.35 24.18
N VAL A 434 -20.63 -27.44 23.95
CA VAL A 434 -21.54 -28.26 24.75
C VAL A 434 -21.68 -29.63 24.07
N GLN A 435 -21.40 -30.70 24.81
CA GLN A 435 -21.60 -32.06 24.34
C GLN A 435 -23.09 -32.37 24.14
N THR A 436 -23.44 -32.98 23.02
CA THR A 436 -24.80 -33.39 22.66
C THR A 436 -24.86 -34.90 22.40
N GLN A 437 -26.07 -35.44 22.30
CA GLN A 437 -26.31 -36.88 22.05
C GLN A 437 -26.04 -37.31 20.60
N ALA A 438 -25.74 -36.36 19.71
CA ALA A 438 -25.38 -36.60 18.32
C ALA A 438 -23.98 -36.06 17.95
N GLY A 439 -23.25 -35.44 18.90
CA GLY A 439 -21.97 -34.76 18.66
C GLY A 439 -21.69 -33.66 19.69
N GLY A 440 -21.36 -32.46 19.23
CA GLY A 440 -21.22 -31.22 20.02
C GLY A 440 -21.99 -30.03 19.45
N CYS A 441 -22.03 -28.92 20.18
CA CYS A 441 -22.67 -27.66 19.79
C CYS A 441 -21.89 -26.45 20.30
N THR A 442 -21.88 -25.32 19.58
CA THR A 442 -21.24 -24.06 20.00
C THR A 442 -21.91 -23.36 21.20
N GLY A 443 -22.97 -23.94 21.79
CA GLY A 443 -23.38 -23.63 23.17
C GLY A 443 -24.21 -22.37 23.42
N ASN A 444 -24.71 -21.66 22.41
CA ASN A 444 -25.60 -20.53 22.64
C ASN A 444 -27.07 -20.97 22.53
N LEU A 445 -27.93 -20.52 23.45
CA LEU A 445 -29.40 -20.69 23.45
C LEU A 445 -30.04 -19.97 22.22
N ILE A 446 -29.67 -20.35 21.02
CA ILE A 446 -30.09 -19.77 19.73
C ILE A 446 -30.99 -20.79 19.03
N ASP A 447 -31.98 -20.30 18.29
CA ASP A 447 -32.82 -21.12 17.42
C ASP A 447 -31.97 -21.88 16.38
N ALA A 448 -32.34 -23.13 16.13
CA ALA A 448 -31.67 -23.98 15.15
C ALA A 448 -31.79 -23.37 13.75
N VAL A 449 -30.68 -23.32 12.99
CA VAL A 449 -30.68 -22.78 11.62
C VAL A 449 -30.27 -23.88 10.65
N GLN A 450 -31.10 -24.06 9.63
CA GLN A 450 -30.97 -25.12 8.62
C GLN A 450 -29.75 -24.90 7.73
N ILE A 451 -29.00 -25.99 7.50
CA ILE A 451 -28.04 -26.13 6.42
C ILE A 451 -28.49 -27.29 5.55
N ASP A 452 -28.53 -27.06 4.23
CA ASP A 452 -28.62 -28.08 3.17
C ASP A 452 -29.42 -29.34 3.54
N ALA A 453 -30.69 -29.15 3.93
CA ALA A 453 -31.59 -30.25 4.25
C ALA A 453 -32.81 -30.26 3.32
N PRO A 454 -33.38 -31.43 2.99
CA PRO A 454 -34.65 -31.53 2.26
C PRO A 454 -35.76 -30.78 2.99
N ALA A 455 -36.73 -30.22 2.26
CA ALA A 455 -37.82 -29.39 2.82
C ALA A 455 -38.68 -30.06 3.90
N VAL A 456 -38.55 -31.39 4.08
CA VAL A 456 -39.29 -32.21 5.04
C VAL A 456 -38.65 -32.23 6.44
N ILE A 457 -37.37 -31.88 6.58
CA ILE A 457 -36.65 -31.90 7.87
C ILE A 457 -36.35 -30.47 8.33
N THR A 458 -37.06 -30.01 9.35
CA THR A 458 -36.76 -28.75 10.03
C THR A 458 -35.78 -29.00 11.18
N PRO A 459 -34.65 -28.29 11.25
CA PRO A 459 -33.74 -28.39 12.39
C PRO A 459 -34.46 -28.00 13.67
N ASP A 460 -34.41 -28.87 14.66
CA ASP A 460 -34.94 -28.63 15.99
C ASP A 460 -33.93 -29.15 17.01
N CYS A 461 -33.37 -28.25 17.81
CA CYS A 461 -32.39 -28.62 18.85
C CYS A 461 -32.97 -29.56 19.92
N LYS A 462 -34.30 -29.75 19.98
CA LYS A 462 -34.98 -30.72 20.86
C LYS A 462 -35.16 -32.08 20.18
N ASN A 463 -35.18 -32.13 18.85
CA ASN A 463 -35.25 -33.35 18.06
C ASN A 463 -33.87 -33.68 17.47
N LEU A 464 -33.22 -34.69 18.05
CA LEU A 464 -31.85 -35.07 17.70
C LEU A 464 -31.66 -35.45 16.22
N ILE A 465 -32.73 -35.82 15.51
CA ILE A 465 -32.74 -36.06 14.07
C ILE A 465 -32.48 -34.76 13.28
N GLY A 466 -33.12 -33.66 13.68
CA GLY A 466 -32.97 -32.36 13.03
C GLY A 466 -31.62 -31.67 13.35
N CYS A 467 -30.98 -32.04 14.47
CA CYS A 467 -29.72 -31.44 14.91
C CYS A 467 -28.57 -31.65 13.92
N LEU A 468 -28.49 -32.81 13.24
CA LEU A 468 -27.45 -33.13 12.25
C LEU A 468 -27.45 -32.20 11.01
N PHE A 469 -28.52 -31.42 10.85
CA PHE A 469 -28.73 -30.48 9.75
C PHE A 469 -28.69 -29.01 10.23
N CYS A 470 -28.21 -28.76 11.45
CA CYS A 470 -28.06 -27.43 12.01
C CYS A 470 -26.66 -26.85 11.72
N LYS A 471 -26.57 -25.55 11.41
CA LYS A 471 -25.28 -24.87 11.19
C LYS A 471 -24.34 -24.80 12.38
N TYR A 472 -24.88 -25.01 13.58
CA TYR A 472 -24.15 -24.97 14.84
C TYR A 472 -23.73 -26.35 15.34
N TYR A 473 -24.04 -27.41 14.58
CA TYR A 473 -23.61 -28.77 14.86
C TYR A 473 -22.09 -28.88 14.74
N ILE A 474 -21.45 -29.38 15.80
CA ILE A 474 -20.03 -29.72 15.83
C ILE A 474 -19.92 -31.25 15.89
N LEU A 475 -18.94 -31.79 15.16
CA LEU A 475 -18.55 -33.19 15.25
C LEU A 475 -17.08 -33.27 15.64
N HIS A 476 -16.76 -33.97 16.74
CA HIS A 476 -15.39 -34.36 17.01
C HIS A 476 -15.06 -35.62 16.21
N LEU A 477 -13.88 -35.63 15.59
CA LEU A 477 -13.40 -36.77 14.80
C LEU A 477 -12.78 -37.81 15.73
N ASP A 478 -13.62 -38.41 16.58
CA ASP A 478 -13.24 -39.41 17.57
C ASP A 478 -14.24 -40.57 17.65
N LEU A 479 -13.88 -41.61 18.42
CA LEU A 479 -14.74 -42.78 18.61
C LEU A 479 -15.97 -42.50 19.46
N ASN A 480 -15.98 -41.44 20.27
CA ASN A 480 -17.10 -41.12 21.15
C ASN A 480 -18.27 -40.52 20.37
N ASP A 481 -17.99 -39.54 19.52
CA ASP A 481 -19.00 -38.96 18.62
C ASP A 481 -19.40 -39.96 17.53
N ALA A 482 -18.48 -40.81 17.05
CA ALA A 482 -18.83 -41.93 16.19
C ALA A 482 -19.81 -42.91 16.86
N ALA A 483 -19.60 -43.27 18.13
CA ALA A 483 -20.50 -44.17 18.87
C ALA A 483 -21.92 -43.61 18.97
N LYS A 484 -22.07 -42.29 19.16
CA LYS A 484 -23.36 -41.60 19.18
C LYS A 484 -24.08 -41.71 17.83
N LEU A 485 -23.38 -41.43 16.73
CA LEU A 485 -23.91 -41.52 15.37
C LEU A 485 -24.34 -42.95 15.01
N ILE A 486 -23.51 -43.94 15.34
CA ILE A 486 -23.82 -45.36 15.09
C ILE A 486 -24.98 -45.84 15.96
N SER A 487 -25.06 -45.42 17.23
CA SER A 487 -26.18 -45.75 18.11
C SER A 487 -27.50 -45.18 17.58
N MET A 488 -27.46 -43.95 17.04
CA MET A 488 -28.60 -43.32 16.39
C MET A 488 -29.02 -44.04 15.11
N GLU A 489 -28.05 -44.41 14.26
CA GLU A 489 -28.28 -45.22 13.05
C GLU A 489 -28.94 -46.56 13.40
N TYR A 490 -28.44 -47.25 14.43
CA TYR A 490 -29.00 -48.51 14.92
C TYR A 490 -30.46 -48.34 15.34
N LEU A 491 -30.78 -47.33 16.15
CA LEU A 491 -32.15 -47.10 16.62
C LEU A 491 -33.11 -46.81 15.45
N ILE A 492 -32.68 -46.01 14.48
CA ILE A 492 -33.48 -45.74 13.27
C ILE A 492 -33.70 -47.03 12.48
N ALA A 493 -32.69 -47.90 12.36
CA ALA A 493 -32.82 -49.19 11.69
C ALA A 493 -33.82 -50.12 12.41
N GLN A 494 -33.89 -50.11 13.75
CA GLN A 494 -34.91 -50.88 14.49
C GLN A 494 -36.33 -50.37 14.23
N LEU A 495 -36.51 -49.08 13.92
CA LEU A 495 -37.84 -48.55 13.56
C LEU A 495 -38.29 -48.98 12.15
N GLU A 496 -37.37 -49.47 11.31
CA GLU A 496 -37.68 -49.98 9.96
C GLU A 496 -38.50 -51.27 10.04
N SER A 497 -38.18 -52.17 10.97
CA SER A 497 -38.86 -53.47 11.12
C SER A 497 -40.32 -53.34 11.58
N VAL A 498 -40.68 -52.19 12.16
CA VAL A 498 -41.99 -51.87 12.75
C VAL A 498 -42.91 -51.18 11.73
N LYS A 499 -42.34 -50.42 10.79
CA LYS A 499 -43.10 -49.62 9.83
C LYS A 499 -43.60 -50.50 8.67
N SER A 500 -44.91 -50.44 8.38
CA SER A 500 -45.52 -51.27 7.33
C SER A 500 -45.25 -50.78 5.89
N ASP A 501 -44.85 -49.51 5.70
CA ASP A 501 -44.54 -48.94 4.39
C ASP A 501 -43.04 -48.55 4.27
N PRO A 502 -42.24 -49.30 3.49
CA PRO A 502 -40.83 -48.99 3.22
C PRO A 502 -40.61 -47.63 2.54
N ALA A 503 -41.58 -47.15 1.75
CA ALA A 503 -41.47 -45.86 1.04
C ALA A 503 -41.59 -44.68 2.02
N GLU A 504 -42.50 -44.78 3.00
CA GLU A 504 -42.66 -43.78 4.06
C GLU A 504 -41.41 -43.74 4.95
N PHE A 505 -40.86 -44.90 5.35
CA PHE A 505 -39.63 -44.97 6.14
C PHE A 505 -38.45 -44.30 5.42
N SER A 506 -38.26 -44.64 4.14
CA SER A 506 -37.20 -44.08 3.31
C SER A 506 -37.35 -42.56 3.14
N LEU A 507 -38.57 -42.06 3.01
CA LEU A 507 -38.85 -40.63 2.90
C LEU A 507 -38.51 -39.87 4.20
N VAL A 508 -38.85 -40.43 5.37
CA VAL A 508 -38.71 -39.76 6.67
C VAL A 508 -37.29 -39.87 7.22
N TYR A 509 -36.67 -41.05 7.16
CA TYR A 509 -35.37 -41.32 7.82
C TYR A 509 -34.19 -41.44 6.85
N GLY A 510 -34.45 -41.64 5.55
CA GLY A 510 -33.42 -41.79 4.52
C GLY A 510 -32.40 -40.63 4.45
N PRO A 511 -32.81 -39.35 4.52
CA PRO A 511 -31.88 -38.23 4.56
C PRO A 511 -30.95 -38.27 5.77
N THR A 512 -31.48 -38.62 6.94
CA THR A 512 -30.73 -38.72 8.20
C THR A 512 -29.70 -39.85 8.15
N LEU A 513 -30.10 -41.03 7.68
CA LEU A 513 -29.19 -42.17 7.50
C LEU A 513 -28.07 -41.84 6.50
N SER A 514 -28.39 -41.15 5.40
CA SER A 514 -27.41 -40.70 4.42
C SER A 514 -26.42 -39.69 5.02
N ARG A 515 -26.92 -38.77 5.85
CA ARG A 515 -26.09 -37.79 6.56
C ARG A 515 -25.16 -38.45 7.58
N ILE A 516 -25.67 -39.39 8.38
CA ILE A 516 -24.86 -40.18 9.33
C ILE A 516 -23.76 -40.93 8.59
N LYS A 517 -24.09 -41.62 7.48
CA LYS A 517 -23.10 -42.36 6.69
C LYS A 517 -22.00 -41.45 6.14
N TRP A 518 -22.36 -40.25 5.66
CA TRP A 518 -21.38 -39.26 5.21
C TRP A 518 -20.46 -38.81 6.35
N LEU A 519 -21.03 -38.47 7.52
CA LEU A 519 -20.27 -38.04 8.70
C LEU A 519 -19.32 -39.15 9.19
N LEU A 520 -19.78 -40.41 9.23
CA LEU A 520 -18.93 -41.54 9.60
C LEU A 520 -17.78 -41.76 8.61
N GLY A 521 -18.01 -41.56 7.30
CA GLY A 521 -16.94 -41.59 6.29
C GLY A 521 -15.90 -40.49 6.48
N VAL A 522 -16.30 -39.31 6.97
CA VAL A 522 -15.36 -38.24 7.33
C VAL A 522 -14.51 -38.64 8.53
N ILE A 523 -15.09 -39.28 9.56
CA ILE A 523 -14.34 -39.79 10.72
C ILE A 523 -13.37 -40.90 10.31
N GLU A 524 -13.83 -41.84 9.48
CA GLU A 524 -13.02 -42.97 8.99
C GLU A 524 -11.79 -42.50 8.21
N GLY A 525 -11.95 -41.49 7.35
CA GLY A 525 -10.86 -40.92 6.56
C GLY A 525 -9.91 -40.01 7.32
N PHE A 526 -10.16 -39.71 8.60
CA PHE A 526 -9.35 -38.75 9.36
C PHE A 526 -8.01 -39.32 9.83
N SER A 527 -7.97 -40.59 10.25
CA SER A 527 -6.73 -41.27 10.67
C SER A 527 -6.80 -42.78 10.43
N ASN A 528 -5.63 -43.42 10.30
CA ASN A 528 -5.54 -44.87 10.10
C ASN A 528 -6.10 -45.65 11.30
N GLU A 529 -5.93 -45.13 12.51
CA GLU A 529 -6.46 -45.73 13.74
C GLU A 529 -7.99 -45.73 13.73
N LEU A 530 -8.60 -44.59 13.42
CA LEU A 530 -10.05 -44.47 13.31
C LEU A 530 -10.61 -45.35 12.18
N GLY A 531 -9.93 -45.42 11.04
CA GLY A 531 -10.30 -46.31 9.94
C GLY A 531 -10.34 -47.79 10.34
N PHE A 532 -9.49 -48.20 11.29
CA PHE A 532 -9.46 -49.57 11.80
C PHE A 532 -10.46 -49.82 12.93
N ASP A 533 -10.66 -48.85 13.82
CA ASP A 533 -11.49 -49.01 15.02
C ASP A 533 -12.98 -48.77 14.76
N LEU A 534 -13.35 -47.92 13.79
CA LEU A 534 -14.74 -47.59 13.49
C LEU A 534 -15.58 -48.81 13.05
N PRO A 535 -15.09 -49.71 12.17
CA PRO A 535 -15.82 -50.94 11.84
C PRO A 535 -16.04 -51.85 13.06
N ARG A 536 -15.06 -51.93 13.97
CA ARG A 536 -15.17 -52.72 15.22
C ARG A 536 -16.18 -52.12 16.17
N LEU A 537 -16.17 -50.80 16.34
CA LEU A 537 -17.16 -50.08 17.14
C LEU A 537 -18.57 -50.29 16.58
N ARG A 538 -18.74 -50.22 15.26
CA ARG A 538 -20.02 -50.49 14.59
C ARG A 538 -20.49 -51.92 14.84
N GLN A 539 -19.60 -52.89 14.69
CA GLN A 539 -19.92 -54.29 14.97
C GLN A 539 -20.34 -54.49 16.44
N LYS A 540 -19.63 -53.85 17.38
CA LYS A 540 -19.95 -53.91 18.81
C LYS A 540 -21.35 -53.38 19.09
N ILE A 541 -21.70 -52.20 18.57
CA ILE A 541 -23.01 -51.59 18.79
C ILE A 541 -24.13 -52.44 18.20
N TYR A 542 -23.97 -52.95 16.97
CA TYR A 542 -25.03 -53.71 16.29
C TYR A 542 -25.19 -55.15 16.79
N ARG A 543 -24.13 -55.79 17.32
CA ARG A 543 -24.19 -57.19 17.78
C ARG A 543 -24.35 -57.34 19.28
N GLU A 544 -23.77 -56.44 20.05
CA GLU A 544 -23.76 -56.49 21.52
C GLU A 544 -24.71 -55.46 22.13
N GLU A 545 -25.46 -54.72 21.30
CA GLU A 545 -26.38 -53.65 21.72
C GLU A 545 -25.74 -52.65 22.69
N SER A 546 -24.44 -52.38 22.49
CA SER A 546 -23.66 -51.49 23.35
C SER A 546 -23.83 -50.03 22.93
N LEU A 547 -25.07 -49.53 22.89
CA LEU A 547 -25.37 -48.15 22.53
C LEU A 547 -24.85 -47.18 23.61
N THR A 548 -24.63 -45.92 23.22
CA THR A 548 -24.39 -44.87 24.22
C THR A 548 -25.59 -44.73 25.16
N SER A 549 -25.36 -44.33 26.41
CA SER A 549 -26.36 -44.35 27.49
C SER A 549 -27.69 -43.70 27.13
N TYR A 550 -27.68 -42.58 26.42
CA TYR A 550 -28.90 -41.91 25.97
C TYR A 550 -29.69 -42.75 24.96
N TRP A 551 -29.02 -43.27 23.93
CA TRP A 551 -29.67 -44.05 22.88
C TRP A 551 -30.12 -45.42 23.39
N GLN A 552 -29.40 -46.00 24.35
CA GLN A 552 -29.86 -47.20 25.06
C GLN A 552 -31.16 -46.93 25.83
N ALA A 553 -31.23 -45.83 26.58
CA ALA A 553 -32.46 -45.47 27.29
C ALA A 553 -33.64 -45.24 26.33
N LYS A 554 -33.39 -44.66 25.15
CA LYS A 554 -34.40 -44.50 24.09
C LYS A 554 -34.86 -45.83 23.51
N LEU A 555 -33.93 -46.75 23.24
CA LEU A 555 -34.24 -48.10 22.77
C LEU A 555 -35.14 -48.83 23.78
N ASN A 556 -34.75 -48.83 25.06
CA ASN A 556 -35.53 -49.46 26.13
C ASN A 556 -36.94 -48.88 26.25
N ILE A 557 -37.11 -47.55 26.14
CA ILE A 557 -38.44 -46.92 26.15
C ILE A 557 -39.29 -47.43 25.00
N LEU A 558 -38.72 -47.56 23.78
CA LEU A 558 -39.46 -48.01 22.61
C LEU A 558 -39.87 -49.49 22.70
N ASP A 559 -39.03 -50.33 23.29
CA ASP A 559 -39.32 -51.74 23.62
C ASP A 559 -40.43 -51.84 24.69
N GLU A 560 -40.32 -51.08 25.80
CA GLU A 560 -41.30 -51.08 26.89
C GLU A 560 -42.71 -50.67 26.44
N ILE A 561 -42.82 -49.74 25.49
CA ILE A 561 -44.11 -49.30 24.93
C ILE A 561 -44.60 -50.17 23.75
N GLY A 562 -43.86 -51.23 23.40
CA GLY A 562 -44.20 -52.17 22.34
C GLY A 562 -44.14 -51.56 20.93
N VAL A 563 -43.30 -50.54 20.73
CA VAL A 563 -43.05 -49.97 19.40
C VAL A 563 -42.06 -50.82 18.62
N ILE A 564 -41.03 -51.40 19.24
CA ILE A 564 -40.05 -52.31 18.60
C ILE A 564 -40.23 -53.73 19.12
#